data_AF-A0A498L508-F1
#
_entry.id   AF-A0A498L508-F1
#
_cell.length_a   1.000
_cell.length_b   1.000
_cell.length_c   1.000
_cell.angle_alpha   90.00
_cell.angle_beta   90.00
_cell.angle_gamma   90.00
#
_symmetry.space_group_name_H-M   'P 1'
#
loop_
_entity.id
_entity.type
_entity.pdbx_description
1 polymer ?
#
loop_
_entity_poly.entity_id
_entity_poly.type
_entity_poly.pdbx_seq_one_letter_code
_entity_poly.pdbx_strand_id
1 'polypeptide(L)'
;MFEEASEVLENMLKWSFPLSLVLFLVLVCPLRAEAAHEFSVYRMQQYDLQGQTYGSRNAILNTEARTVEAEVLSRRCVMMRLADFSYEKYQKALRQSAGAVVIILPQNMSTMPQDIVQQFMELEPELLATETVVPVYFALEDEELLSIYTQTQISSSSQGSSSAAEVLLHTATANGFQMVTSGAQSKAVSDWAITSLEGRLTGAGGEDLPTIVLVAHYDSFGVAPWLSYGADSNGSGVAILLELARLFSRLYSYKRTHAGYNLLFFLSGGGKFNYQGTKRWLEDNLDHTDSSLLQDNVAFVLCLDTLGNGDDIYLHVSKPPKEGSPQHTLLKELETVVADQHPDLKFSMVHKKINLADDTLAWEHERFGIRRLPAFTLSHLESHRSPARHSIMDMRPHVDLTKLGRNTKVIAETLARVIYNLTDKFLF
;
A
#
# COMPACT_ATOMS: atom_id res chain seq x y z
N MET A 1 50.48 33.02 62.12
CA MET A 1 49.03 33.08 61.82
C MET A 1 48.67 33.52 60.40
N PHE A 2 49.59 34.10 59.61
CA PHE A 2 49.34 34.38 58.17
C PHE A 2 50.01 33.37 57.21
N GLU A 3 50.93 32.51 57.68
CA GLU A 3 51.56 31.47 56.84
C GLU A 3 50.72 30.18 56.73
N GLU A 4 49.98 29.79 57.78
CA GLU A 4 49.11 28.59 57.72
C GLU A 4 47.87 28.81 56.83
N ALA A 5 47.46 30.06 56.60
CA ALA A 5 46.33 30.37 55.72
C ALA A 5 46.73 30.34 54.23
N SER A 6 47.99 30.62 53.88
CA SER A 6 48.47 30.55 52.50
C SER A 6 48.71 29.12 52.04
N GLU A 7 49.18 28.22 52.93
CA GLU A 7 49.37 26.80 52.58
C GLU A 7 48.04 26.06 52.38
N VAL A 8 46.99 26.43 53.13
CA VAL A 8 45.65 25.86 52.94
C VAL A 8 45.00 26.36 51.64
N LEU A 9 45.23 27.63 51.28
CA LEU A 9 44.71 28.21 50.04
C LEU A 9 45.46 27.68 48.79
N GLU A 10 46.78 27.51 48.86
CA GLU A 10 47.56 26.89 47.77
C GLU A 10 47.25 25.40 47.58
N ASN A 11 46.97 24.66 48.66
CA ASN A 11 46.57 23.26 48.57
C ASN A 11 45.13 23.08 48.04
N MET A 12 44.23 24.03 48.31
CA MET A 12 42.90 24.07 47.68
C MET A 12 42.98 24.42 46.18
N LEU A 13 43.93 25.29 45.80
CA LEU A 13 44.12 25.66 44.38
C LEU A 13 44.76 24.53 43.55
N LYS A 14 45.63 23.72 44.14
CA LYS A 14 46.23 22.54 43.47
C LYS A 14 45.23 21.39 43.26
N TRP A 15 44.12 21.37 44.01
CA TRP A 15 42.99 20.45 43.84
C TRP A 15 41.81 21.06 43.07
N SER A 16 42.03 22.15 42.34
CA SER A 16 40.97 22.92 41.65
C SER A 16 40.62 22.44 40.23
N PHE A 17 41.22 21.35 39.74
CA PHE A 17 40.84 20.78 38.45
C PHE A 17 39.56 19.91 38.48
N PRO A 18 39.28 19.09 39.53
CA PRO A 18 38.01 18.36 39.59
C PRO A 18 36.83 19.23 40.03
N LEU A 19 37.02 20.25 40.88
CA LEU A 19 35.92 21.05 41.41
C LEU A 19 35.38 22.08 40.41
N SER A 20 36.25 22.72 39.62
CA SER A 20 35.82 23.60 38.53
C SER A 20 35.18 22.82 37.38
N LEU A 21 35.67 21.61 37.08
CA LEU A 21 35.07 20.69 36.11
C LEU A 21 33.71 20.18 36.59
N VAL A 22 33.55 19.87 37.88
CA VAL A 22 32.27 19.49 38.47
C VAL A 22 31.30 20.67 38.50
N LEU A 23 31.76 21.87 38.83
CA LEU A 23 30.92 23.08 38.75
C LEU A 23 30.51 23.38 37.29
N PHE A 24 31.42 23.19 36.33
CA PHE A 24 31.15 23.32 34.91
C PHE A 24 30.17 22.23 34.43
N LEU A 25 30.32 20.97 34.85
CA LEU A 25 29.39 19.87 34.55
C LEU A 25 28.01 20.06 35.19
N VAL A 26 27.94 20.71 36.36
CA VAL A 26 26.68 21.06 37.04
C VAL A 26 26.04 22.33 36.43
N LEU A 27 26.83 23.27 35.91
CA LEU A 27 26.32 24.40 35.12
C LEU A 27 25.94 24.01 33.68
N VAL A 28 26.57 22.98 33.12
CA VAL A 28 26.28 22.38 31.80
C VAL A 28 25.27 21.23 31.93
N CYS A 29 24.75 20.95 33.13
CA CYS A 29 23.59 20.08 33.27
C CYS A 29 22.47 20.68 32.40
N PRO A 30 21.99 19.96 31.38
CA PRO A 30 21.04 20.53 30.46
C PRO A 30 19.81 20.93 31.27
N LEU A 31 19.54 22.24 31.21
CA LEU A 31 18.29 22.84 31.61
C LEU A 31 17.16 21.94 31.14
N ARG A 32 16.38 21.43 32.10
CA ARG A 32 15.05 20.82 31.95
C ARG A 32 14.92 19.92 30.71
N ALA A 33 15.01 18.61 30.93
CA ALA A 33 14.42 17.64 30.00
C ALA A 33 12.90 17.90 29.93
N GLU A 34 12.47 18.77 29.01
CA GLU A 34 11.10 18.79 28.54
C GLU A 34 10.79 17.43 27.91
N ALA A 35 9.56 16.99 28.14
CA ALA A 35 9.08 15.63 28.02
C ALA A 35 9.62 14.86 26.80
N ALA A 36 10.07 13.62 27.03
CA ALA A 36 10.23 12.67 25.94
C ALA A 36 8.84 12.41 25.35
N HIS A 37 8.64 12.83 24.10
CA HIS A 37 7.40 12.59 23.38
C HIS A 37 7.46 11.25 22.64
N GLU A 38 6.45 10.42 22.82
CA GLU A 38 6.34 9.12 22.16
C GLU A 38 5.23 9.18 21.11
N PHE A 39 5.58 8.94 19.84
CA PHE A 39 4.64 8.88 18.74
C PHE A 39 4.89 7.66 17.86
N SER A 40 3.82 7.19 17.20
CA SER A 40 3.89 6.01 16.33
C SER A 40 4.49 6.35 14.97
N VAL A 41 5.42 5.51 14.52
CA VAL A 41 6.03 5.60 13.19
C VAL A 41 5.84 4.31 12.42
N TYR A 42 5.58 4.45 11.13
CA TYR A 42 5.38 3.36 10.18
C TYR A 42 6.56 3.31 9.22
N ARG A 43 7.25 2.19 9.20
CA ARG A 43 8.42 2.02 8.32
C ARG A 43 7.99 1.85 6.87
N MET A 44 8.76 2.46 5.96
CA MET A 44 8.67 2.19 4.54
C MET A 44 8.86 0.69 4.25
N GLN A 45 8.20 0.17 3.20
CA GLN A 45 8.30 -1.24 2.82
C GLN A 45 9.76 -1.65 2.57
N GLN A 46 10.04 -2.93 2.82
CA GLN A 46 11.26 -3.59 2.40
C GLN A 46 10.88 -4.99 1.91
N TYR A 47 11.12 -5.28 0.64
CA TYR A 47 10.93 -6.62 0.10
C TYR A 47 11.86 -6.85 -1.09
N ASP A 48 12.17 -8.13 -1.31
CA ASP A 48 12.95 -8.56 -2.47
C ASP A 48 12.02 -9.39 -3.37
N LEU A 49 11.86 -9.00 -4.63
CA LEU A 49 11.01 -9.69 -5.60
C LEU A 49 11.85 -10.07 -6.83
N GLN A 50 11.89 -11.36 -7.16
CA GLN A 50 12.61 -11.89 -8.33
C GLN A 50 14.10 -11.43 -8.41
N GLY A 51 14.74 -11.25 -7.25
CA GLY A 51 16.15 -10.83 -7.16
C GLY A 51 16.39 -9.32 -7.19
N GLN A 52 15.34 -8.51 -7.34
CA GLN A 52 15.40 -7.06 -7.18
C GLN A 52 14.97 -6.65 -5.77
N THR A 53 15.65 -5.64 -5.24
CA THR A 53 15.52 -5.14 -3.88
C THR A 53 14.72 -3.83 -3.87
N TYR A 54 13.71 -3.75 -3.02
CA TYR A 54 12.81 -2.59 -2.97
C TYR A 54 12.79 -1.95 -1.57
N GLY A 55 12.71 -0.63 -1.57
CA GLY A 55 12.50 0.21 -0.39
C GLY A 55 13.69 0.35 0.57
N SER A 56 13.39 0.49 1.88
CA SER A 56 14.38 0.93 2.89
C SER A 56 14.86 -0.22 3.77
N ARG A 57 16.18 -0.41 3.96
CA ARG A 57 16.76 -1.59 4.64
C ARG A 57 17.11 -1.43 6.13
N ASN A 58 17.26 -0.20 6.63
CA ASN A 58 17.52 0.03 8.05
C ASN A 58 16.25 0.38 8.82
N ALA A 59 16.26 0.08 10.13
CA ALA A 59 15.17 0.38 11.05
C ALA A 59 15.63 1.00 12.38
N ILE A 60 16.90 1.36 12.53
CA ILE A 60 17.41 2.01 13.75
C ILE A 60 17.62 3.49 13.48
N LEU A 61 17.04 4.30 14.35
CA LEU A 61 17.16 5.74 14.42
C LEU A 61 17.77 6.15 15.76
N ASN A 62 18.84 6.93 15.73
CA ASN A 62 19.39 7.60 16.91
C ASN A 62 20.14 8.86 16.50
N THR A 63 19.39 9.89 16.07
CA THR A 63 19.97 11.09 15.44
C THR A 63 19.15 12.33 15.75
N GLU A 64 19.81 13.49 15.80
CA GLU A 64 19.15 14.80 15.98
C GLU A 64 18.27 15.14 14.77
N ALA A 65 17.08 15.67 15.03
CA ALA A 65 16.10 16.10 14.04
C ALA A 65 16.46 17.44 13.39
N ARG A 66 16.31 17.51 12.07
CA ARG A 66 16.49 18.71 11.24
C ARG A 66 15.46 18.73 10.12
N THR A 67 15.19 19.92 9.58
CA THR A 67 14.34 20.06 8.39
C THR A 67 15.18 20.06 7.12
N VAL A 68 14.52 19.85 5.98
CA VAL A 68 15.13 19.78 4.63
C VAL A 68 15.91 21.03 4.23
N GLU A 69 15.51 22.17 4.81
CA GLU A 69 16.07 23.49 4.52
C GLU A 69 17.49 23.66 5.05
N ALA A 70 17.93 22.79 5.98
CA ALA A 70 19.29 22.83 6.50
C ALA A 70 20.35 22.55 5.40
N GLU A 71 21.50 23.21 5.50
CA GLU A 71 22.61 23.05 4.55
C GLU A 71 23.29 21.67 4.69
N VAL A 72 23.40 21.17 5.93
CA VAL A 72 24.07 19.90 6.27
C VAL A 72 23.07 18.92 6.87
N LEU A 73 22.73 17.87 6.13
CA LEU A 73 21.81 16.81 6.55
C LEU A 73 22.50 15.52 7.03
N SER A 74 23.83 15.47 6.96
CA SER A 74 24.61 14.25 7.26
C SER A 74 24.38 13.75 8.68
N ARG A 75 24.01 12.47 8.83
CA ARG A 75 23.72 11.82 10.13
C ARG A 75 22.64 12.53 10.97
N ARG A 76 21.76 13.31 10.35
CA ARG A 76 20.58 13.93 10.98
C ARG A 76 19.30 13.23 10.54
N CYS A 77 18.27 13.28 11.38
CA CYS A 77 16.92 12.83 11.04
C CYS A 77 16.21 13.97 10.30
N VAL A 78 15.92 13.78 9.01
CA VAL A 78 15.28 14.81 8.18
C VAL A 78 13.76 14.68 8.29
N MET A 79 13.12 15.70 8.87
CA MET A 79 11.66 15.77 8.96
C MET A 79 11.10 16.52 7.75
N MET A 80 10.11 15.92 7.10
CA MET A 80 9.41 16.47 5.93
C MET A 80 7.91 16.38 6.16
N ARG A 81 7.17 17.47 5.98
CA ARG A 81 5.71 17.36 5.86
C ARG A 81 5.34 16.88 4.48
N LEU A 82 4.26 16.12 4.36
CA LEU A 82 3.73 15.67 3.08
C LEU A 82 3.44 16.85 2.13
N ALA A 83 2.94 17.97 2.66
CA ALA A 83 2.67 19.18 1.87
C ALA A 83 3.92 19.80 1.25
N ASP A 84 5.09 19.65 1.90
CA ASP A 84 6.36 20.19 1.44
C ASP A 84 7.23 19.15 0.73
N PHE A 85 6.70 17.94 0.58
CA PHE A 85 7.41 16.80 0.04
C PHE A 85 7.65 17.00 -1.46
N SER A 86 8.89 16.76 -1.88
CA SER A 86 9.22 16.61 -3.29
C SER A 86 10.28 15.54 -3.44
N TYR A 87 10.24 14.83 -4.58
CA TYR A 87 11.20 13.78 -4.85
C TYR A 87 12.64 14.30 -4.90
N GLU A 88 12.85 15.53 -5.39
CA GLU A 88 14.16 16.19 -5.39
C GLU A 88 14.70 16.44 -3.98
N LYS A 89 13.84 16.93 -3.07
CA LYS A 89 14.19 17.15 -1.66
C LYS A 89 14.53 15.84 -0.97
N TYR A 90 13.76 14.79 -1.25
CA TYR A 90 14.01 13.44 -0.75
C TYR A 90 15.36 12.90 -1.27
N GLN A 91 15.62 12.98 -2.57
CA GLN A 91 16.90 12.58 -3.15
C GLN A 91 18.08 13.39 -2.58
N LYS A 92 17.91 14.69 -2.33
CA LYS A 92 18.93 15.53 -1.68
C LYS A 92 19.27 14.99 -0.29
N ALA A 93 18.26 14.64 0.52
CA ALA A 93 18.47 14.06 1.85
C ALA A 93 19.25 12.74 1.78
N LEU A 94 18.91 11.86 0.82
CA LEU A 94 19.62 10.61 0.61
C LEU A 94 21.08 10.83 0.16
N ARG A 95 21.32 11.74 -0.80
CA ARG A 95 22.67 12.05 -1.32
C ARG A 95 23.60 12.64 -0.26
N GLN A 96 23.05 13.38 0.71
CA GLN A 96 23.81 13.93 1.84
C GLN A 96 24.02 12.92 2.99
N SER A 97 23.63 11.65 2.80
CA SER A 97 23.73 10.61 3.82
C SER A 97 23.01 11.01 5.12
N ALA A 98 21.74 11.42 4.97
CA ALA A 98 20.84 11.61 6.11
C ALA A 98 20.83 10.36 7.00
N GLY A 99 20.76 10.58 8.32
CA GLY A 99 20.65 9.50 9.30
C GLY A 99 19.31 8.78 9.19
N ALA A 100 18.26 9.52 8.85
CA ALA A 100 16.92 9.00 8.57
C ALA A 100 16.06 10.06 7.87
N VAL A 101 14.91 9.63 7.35
CA VAL A 101 13.87 10.54 6.84
C VAL A 101 12.54 10.20 7.52
N VAL A 102 11.89 11.20 8.10
CA VAL A 102 10.54 11.08 8.68
C VAL A 102 9.60 11.96 7.87
N ILE A 103 8.66 11.32 7.18
CA ILE A 103 7.60 11.98 6.42
C ILE A 103 6.35 12.07 7.30
N ILE A 104 5.93 13.28 7.60
CA ILE A 104 4.79 13.59 8.44
C ILE A 104 3.55 13.68 7.54
N LEU A 105 2.60 12.78 7.79
CA LEU A 105 1.35 12.61 7.06
C LEU A 105 0.19 13.23 7.85
N PRO A 106 -0.75 13.93 7.21
CA PRO A 106 -1.90 14.48 7.91
C PRO A 106 -2.77 13.38 8.52
N GLN A 107 -3.41 13.65 9.66
CA GLN A 107 -4.33 12.68 10.28
C GLN A 107 -5.50 12.34 9.34
N ASN A 108 -6.03 13.36 8.68
CA ASN A 108 -7.10 13.21 7.70
C ASN A 108 -6.55 13.45 6.30
N MET A 109 -6.27 12.37 5.57
CA MET A 109 -5.84 12.46 4.17
C MET A 109 -6.88 13.19 3.30
N SER A 110 -8.17 13.10 3.65
CA SER A 110 -9.26 13.76 2.92
C SER A 110 -9.22 15.30 2.97
N THR A 111 -8.46 15.91 3.90
CA THR A 111 -8.33 17.37 3.95
C THR A 111 -7.23 17.90 3.04
N MET A 112 -6.44 17.03 2.42
CA MET A 112 -5.39 17.43 1.49
C MET A 112 -5.97 17.85 0.14
N PRO A 113 -5.41 18.89 -0.51
CA PRO A 113 -5.72 19.21 -1.90
C PRO A 113 -5.48 17.99 -2.80
N GLN A 114 -6.42 17.71 -3.70
CA GLN A 114 -6.37 16.55 -4.60
C GLN A 114 -5.07 16.53 -5.43
N ASP A 115 -4.58 17.70 -5.82
CA ASP A 115 -3.34 17.86 -6.58
C ASP A 115 -2.12 17.27 -5.84
N ILE A 116 -2.02 17.50 -4.53
CA ILE A 116 -0.91 16.96 -3.71
C ILE A 116 -1.06 15.46 -3.54
N VAL A 117 -2.30 14.98 -3.35
CA VAL A 117 -2.56 13.54 -3.22
C VAL A 117 -2.18 12.82 -4.51
N GLN A 118 -2.57 13.35 -5.66
CA GLN A 118 -2.24 12.76 -6.96
C GLN A 118 -0.72 12.78 -7.22
N GLN A 119 -0.05 13.92 -6.95
CA GLN A 119 1.40 14.00 -7.05
C GLN A 119 2.10 12.96 -6.17
N PHE A 120 1.64 12.80 -4.93
CA PHE A 120 2.22 11.81 -4.03
C PHE A 120 1.97 10.38 -4.51
N MET A 121 0.77 10.07 -5.00
CA MET A 121 0.42 8.79 -5.60
C MET A 121 1.34 8.43 -6.77
N GLU A 122 1.70 9.40 -7.61
CA GLU A 122 2.64 9.22 -8.73
C GLU A 122 4.08 8.98 -8.26
N LEU A 123 4.48 9.58 -7.12
CA LEU A 123 5.82 9.45 -6.54
C LEU A 123 6.01 8.17 -5.69
N GLU A 124 4.95 7.62 -5.11
CA GLU A 124 5.03 6.41 -4.25
C GLU A 124 5.76 5.23 -4.92
N PRO A 125 5.45 4.86 -6.19
CA PRO A 125 6.17 3.81 -6.90
C PRO A 125 7.66 4.10 -7.06
N GLU A 126 8.03 5.36 -7.32
CA GLU A 126 9.44 5.77 -7.46
C GLU A 126 10.20 5.69 -6.14
N LEU A 127 9.53 6.04 -5.03
CA LEU A 127 10.08 5.88 -3.68
C LEU A 127 10.39 4.40 -3.41
N LEU A 128 9.43 3.51 -3.68
CA LEU A 128 9.60 2.08 -3.46
C LEU A 128 10.65 1.43 -4.38
N ALA A 129 10.73 1.87 -5.64
CA ALA A 129 11.71 1.38 -6.61
C ALA A 129 13.15 1.76 -6.23
N THR A 130 13.34 2.78 -5.40
CA THR A 130 14.67 3.22 -4.96
C THR A 130 15.13 2.40 -3.75
N GLU A 131 16.14 1.53 -3.92
CA GLU A 131 16.78 0.87 -2.78
C GLU A 131 17.54 1.90 -1.92
N THR A 132 17.20 1.97 -0.64
CA THR A 132 17.83 2.90 0.31
C THR A 132 18.29 2.21 1.58
N VAL A 133 19.51 2.56 2.03
CA VAL A 133 20.03 2.14 3.33
C VAL A 133 19.55 3.09 4.43
N VAL A 134 19.13 4.31 4.08
CA VAL A 134 18.58 5.29 5.03
C VAL A 134 17.19 4.82 5.49
N PRO A 135 16.92 4.73 6.81
CA PRO A 135 15.59 4.40 7.31
C PRO A 135 14.60 5.51 6.97
N VAL A 136 13.51 5.15 6.29
CA VAL A 136 12.41 6.06 5.95
C VAL A 136 11.18 5.65 6.75
N TYR A 137 10.63 6.62 7.48
CA TYR A 137 9.43 6.46 8.31
C TYR A 137 8.34 7.43 7.90
N PHE A 138 7.11 7.00 8.14
CA PHE A 138 5.89 7.79 8.01
C PHE A 138 5.29 7.95 9.39
N ALA A 139 4.98 9.17 9.79
CA ALA A 139 4.34 9.48 11.08
C ALA A 139 3.05 10.22 10.80
N LEU A 140 1.98 9.91 11.54
CA LEU A 140 0.76 10.72 11.49
C LEU A 140 0.99 12.04 12.24
N GLU A 141 0.38 13.11 11.76
CA GLU A 141 0.44 14.43 12.38
C GLU A 141 -0.08 14.36 13.81
N ASP A 142 0.67 14.97 14.71
CA ASP A 142 0.35 15.13 16.12
C ASP A 142 0.73 16.55 16.53
N GLU A 143 0.00 17.14 17.48
CA GLU A 143 0.20 18.54 17.87
C GLU A 143 1.62 18.77 18.37
N GLU A 144 2.14 17.85 19.17
CA GLU A 144 3.51 17.89 19.69
C GLU A 144 4.53 17.69 18.57
N LEU A 145 4.30 16.73 17.64
CA LEU A 145 5.19 16.50 16.50
C LEU A 145 5.28 17.72 15.56
N LEU A 146 4.16 18.41 15.36
CA LEU A 146 4.11 19.65 14.59
C LEU A 146 4.83 20.80 15.30
N SER A 147 4.73 20.87 16.62
CA SER A 147 5.49 21.84 17.41
C SER A 147 7.00 21.62 17.28
N ILE A 148 7.45 20.36 17.36
CA ILE A 148 8.85 19.95 17.15
C ILE A 148 9.30 20.31 15.74
N TYR A 149 8.48 20.01 14.73
CA TYR A 149 8.77 20.37 13.34
C TYR A 149 8.96 21.88 13.17
N THR A 150 8.06 22.69 13.74
CA THR A 150 8.13 24.16 13.62
C THR A 150 9.36 24.73 14.32
N GLN A 151 9.70 24.23 15.51
CA GLN A 151 10.89 24.65 16.25
C GLN A 151 12.19 24.24 15.54
N THR A 152 12.24 23.04 14.96
CA THR A 152 13.39 22.57 14.16
C THR A 152 13.53 23.33 12.85
N GLN A 153 12.44 23.81 12.25
CA GLN A 153 12.47 24.66 11.06
C GLN A 153 13.08 26.04 11.33
N ILE A 154 12.65 26.69 12.42
CA ILE A 154 13.22 27.97 12.87
C ILE A 154 14.72 27.80 13.17
N SER A 155 15.09 26.69 13.83
CA SER A 155 16.48 26.39 14.15
C SER A 155 17.32 26.13 12.90
N SER A 156 16.79 25.39 11.92
CA SER A 156 17.49 25.07 10.67
C SER A 156 17.72 26.29 9.77
N SER A 157 16.74 27.20 9.67
CA SER A 157 16.85 28.41 8.85
C SER A 157 17.84 29.44 9.43
N SER A 158 17.93 29.53 10.77
CA SER A 158 18.87 30.44 11.45
C SER A 158 20.35 30.10 11.24
N GLN A 159 20.69 28.82 10.99
CA GLN A 159 22.07 28.36 10.85
C GLN A 159 22.69 28.61 9.46
N GLY A 160 21.91 28.84 8.41
CA GLY A 160 22.42 29.06 7.05
C GLY A 160 23.04 30.44 6.78
N SER A 161 23.05 31.34 7.78
CA SER A 161 23.54 32.73 7.62
C SER A 161 24.64 33.12 8.62
N SER A 162 25.05 32.22 9.51
CA SER A 162 25.98 32.51 10.61
C SER A 162 27.38 31.94 10.36
N SER A 163 28.38 32.57 10.97
CA SER A 163 29.79 32.14 10.84
C SER A 163 30.03 30.78 11.52
N ALA A 164 31.04 30.01 11.08
CA ALA A 164 31.30 28.67 11.61
C ALA A 164 31.48 28.59 13.15
N ALA A 165 32.00 29.66 13.78
CA ALA A 165 32.12 29.73 15.24
C ALA A 165 30.77 29.98 15.94
N GLU A 166 29.91 30.77 15.31
CA GLU A 166 28.56 31.06 15.78
C GLU A 166 27.63 29.85 15.60
N VAL A 167 27.80 29.07 14.53
CA VAL A 167 27.13 27.78 14.34
C VAL A 167 27.50 26.78 15.44
N LEU A 168 28.77 26.71 15.86
CA LEU A 168 29.21 25.84 16.96
C LEU A 168 28.64 26.29 18.30
N LEU A 169 28.62 27.60 18.57
CA LEU A 169 28.03 28.17 19.79
C LEU A 169 26.51 27.91 19.84
N HIS A 170 25.80 28.17 18.74
CA HIS A 170 24.37 27.88 18.61
C HIS A 170 24.07 26.40 18.69
N THR A 171 24.94 25.50 18.19
CA THR A 171 24.73 24.05 18.33
C THR A 171 24.90 23.58 19.77
N ALA A 172 25.77 24.23 20.55
CA ALA A 172 25.93 23.94 21.97
C ALA A 172 24.78 24.48 22.85
N THR A 173 24.08 25.53 22.40
CA THR A 173 23.00 26.17 23.15
C THR A 173 21.60 25.92 22.58
N ALA A 174 21.48 25.32 21.40
CA ALA A 174 20.20 25.03 20.77
C ALA A 174 19.56 23.78 21.37
N ASN A 175 18.25 23.84 21.59
CA ASN A 175 17.43 22.70 21.96
C ASN A 175 17.32 21.77 20.73
N GLY A 176 18.28 20.86 20.59
CA GLY A 176 18.25 19.82 19.57
C GLY A 176 17.30 18.70 19.97
N PHE A 177 16.29 18.44 19.16
CA PHE A 177 15.43 17.27 19.34
C PHE A 177 16.16 16.02 18.87
N GLN A 178 16.27 15.00 19.72
CA GLN A 178 16.84 13.72 19.35
C GLN A 178 15.73 12.71 19.08
N MET A 179 15.75 12.10 17.89
CA MET A 179 14.81 11.05 17.54
C MET A 179 15.44 9.69 17.76
N VAL A 180 14.73 8.81 18.47
CA VAL A 180 15.20 7.46 18.80
C VAL A 180 14.07 6.46 18.55
N THR A 181 14.38 5.37 17.84
CA THR A 181 13.46 4.24 17.71
C THR A 181 13.77 3.18 18.77
N SER A 182 12.75 2.71 19.48
CA SER A 182 12.86 1.65 20.49
C SER A 182 12.98 0.22 19.92
N GLY A 183 12.86 0.06 18.60
CA GLY A 183 12.87 -1.23 17.92
C GLY A 183 14.26 -1.76 17.52
N ALA A 184 14.40 -3.08 17.47
CA ALA A 184 15.58 -3.75 16.91
C ALA A 184 15.59 -3.70 15.37
N GLN A 185 16.76 -3.94 14.75
CA GLN A 185 16.83 -4.10 13.29
C GLN A 185 15.88 -5.19 12.81
N SER A 186 15.13 -4.89 11.75
CA SER A 186 14.23 -5.87 11.15
C SER A 186 15.02 -6.97 10.45
N LYS A 187 14.51 -8.21 10.55
CA LYS A 187 15.08 -9.37 9.89
C LYS A 187 14.22 -9.73 8.68
N ALA A 188 14.86 -10.21 7.62
CA ALA A 188 14.15 -10.76 6.47
C ALA A 188 13.32 -11.98 6.91
N VAL A 189 12.07 -12.02 6.48
CA VAL A 189 11.18 -13.17 6.68
C VAL A 189 11.16 -13.96 5.39
N SER A 190 11.77 -15.13 5.39
CA SER A 190 11.64 -16.12 4.32
C SER A 190 10.39 -16.98 4.55
N ASP A 191 9.79 -17.48 3.46
CA ASP A 191 8.67 -18.41 3.48
C ASP A 191 7.45 -17.93 4.29
N TRP A 192 6.97 -16.73 3.97
CA TRP A 192 5.72 -16.21 4.53
C TRP A 192 4.52 -17.05 4.04
N ALA A 193 3.81 -17.68 4.98
CA ALA A 193 2.49 -18.28 4.74
C ALA A 193 1.44 -17.24 4.34
N ILE A 194 1.01 -17.28 3.08
CA ILE A 194 -0.09 -16.47 2.54
C ILE A 194 -1.37 -17.30 2.57
N THR A 195 -2.41 -16.80 3.23
CA THR A 195 -3.72 -17.45 3.27
C THR A 195 -4.51 -17.11 2.02
N SER A 196 -5.29 -18.04 1.49
CA SER A 196 -6.31 -17.77 0.46
C SER A 196 -7.59 -18.47 0.86
N LEU A 197 -8.74 -17.93 0.45
CA LEU A 197 -10.05 -18.47 0.82
C LEU A 197 -10.75 -18.96 -0.44
N GLU A 198 -11.30 -20.17 -0.38
CA GLU A 198 -12.11 -20.75 -1.46
C GLU A 198 -13.49 -21.11 -0.92
N GLY A 199 -14.53 -20.71 -1.65
CA GLY A 199 -15.91 -21.11 -1.43
C GLY A 199 -16.52 -21.68 -2.71
N ARG A 200 -17.35 -22.71 -2.60
CA ARG A 200 -17.93 -23.39 -3.77
C ARG A 200 -19.43 -23.58 -3.63
N LEU A 201 -20.17 -23.33 -4.71
CA LEU A 201 -21.59 -23.66 -4.87
C LEU A 201 -21.75 -24.63 -6.04
N THR A 202 -22.29 -25.80 -5.76
CA THR A 202 -22.50 -26.85 -6.77
C THR A 202 -23.82 -26.67 -7.50
N GLY A 203 -23.78 -26.78 -8.82
CA GLY A 203 -24.94 -26.71 -9.71
C GLY A 203 -25.83 -27.94 -9.63
N ALA A 204 -26.88 -27.98 -10.46
CA ALA A 204 -27.89 -29.04 -10.44
C ALA A 204 -27.34 -30.40 -10.91
N GLY A 205 -26.27 -30.39 -11.71
CA GLY A 205 -25.64 -31.55 -12.34
C GLY A 205 -24.36 -32.04 -11.66
N GLY A 206 -24.04 -31.54 -10.46
CA GLY A 206 -22.84 -31.98 -9.73
C GLY A 206 -21.52 -31.43 -10.30
N GLU A 207 -20.43 -32.16 -10.08
CA GLU A 207 -19.05 -31.72 -10.39
C GLU A 207 -18.71 -31.73 -11.89
N ASP A 208 -19.49 -32.45 -12.70
CA ASP A 208 -19.28 -32.56 -14.16
C ASP A 208 -19.73 -31.29 -14.91
N LEU A 209 -20.43 -30.37 -14.25
CA LEU A 209 -20.86 -29.12 -14.86
C LEU A 209 -19.71 -28.12 -15.02
N PRO A 210 -19.78 -27.26 -16.05
CA PRO A 210 -18.84 -26.17 -16.20
C PRO A 210 -18.81 -25.25 -14.97
N THR A 211 -17.61 -24.89 -14.54
CA THR A 211 -17.34 -24.03 -13.38
C THR A 211 -17.00 -22.62 -13.82
N ILE A 212 -17.68 -21.63 -13.23
CA ILE A 212 -17.34 -20.21 -13.32
C ILE A 212 -16.56 -19.85 -12.06
N VAL A 213 -15.37 -19.28 -12.25
CA VAL A 213 -14.52 -18.88 -11.14
C VAL A 213 -14.56 -17.36 -11.00
N LEU A 214 -14.97 -16.88 -9.84
CA LEU A 214 -14.97 -15.48 -9.45
C LEU A 214 -13.79 -15.23 -8.52
N VAL A 215 -12.89 -14.32 -8.90
CA VAL A 215 -11.63 -14.08 -8.19
C VAL A 215 -11.52 -12.63 -7.78
N ALA A 216 -11.02 -12.39 -6.57
CA ALA A 216 -10.51 -11.08 -6.17
C ALA A 216 -9.33 -11.28 -5.21
N HIS A 217 -8.28 -10.48 -5.32
CA HIS A 217 -7.22 -10.48 -4.33
C HIS A 217 -7.53 -9.51 -3.19
N TYR A 218 -7.26 -9.89 -1.94
CA TYR A 218 -7.60 -9.03 -0.79
C TYR A 218 -6.41 -8.23 -0.23
N ASP A 219 -5.26 -8.29 -0.89
CA ASP A 219 -4.08 -7.54 -0.47
C ASP A 219 -4.11 -6.07 -0.90
N SER A 220 -3.58 -5.22 -0.04
CA SER A 220 -3.28 -3.83 -0.30
C SER A 220 -1.77 -3.64 -0.53
N PHE A 221 -1.40 -2.52 -1.15
CA PHE A 221 0.00 -2.16 -1.37
C PHE A 221 0.17 -0.65 -1.39
N GLY A 222 1.26 -0.16 -0.82
CA GLY A 222 1.61 1.25 -0.74
C GLY A 222 2.94 1.44 -0.04
N VAL A 223 3.49 2.65 -0.02
CA VAL A 223 4.85 2.90 0.48
C VAL A 223 5.10 2.44 1.92
N ALA A 224 4.07 2.45 2.78
CA ALA A 224 4.09 1.92 4.13
C ALA A 224 2.99 0.85 4.28
N PRO A 225 3.31 -0.44 4.55
CA PRO A 225 2.32 -1.51 4.51
C PRO A 225 1.24 -1.34 5.57
N TRP A 226 1.61 -0.84 6.75
CA TRP A 226 0.71 -0.65 7.87
C TRP A 226 -0.33 0.46 7.66
N LEU A 227 -0.04 1.41 6.77
CA LEU A 227 -0.95 2.50 6.39
C LEU A 227 -1.73 2.18 5.11
N SER A 228 -1.41 1.08 4.45
CA SER A 228 -2.03 0.68 3.19
C SER A 228 -3.35 -0.05 3.47
N TYR A 229 -4.47 0.67 3.43
CA TYR A 229 -5.79 0.07 3.59
C TYR A 229 -6.31 -0.61 2.33
N GLY A 230 -6.03 -0.03 1.15
CA GLY A 230 -6.41 -0.62 -0.13
C GLY A 230 -7.92 -0.66 -0.37
N ALA A 231 -8.64 0.37 0.09
CA ALA A 231 -10.10 0.41 0.07
C ALA A 231 -10.69 0.23 -1.34
N ASP A 232 -10.23 1.01 -2.32
CA ASP A 232 -10.62 0.82 -3.71
C ASP A 232 -9.63 -0.04 -4.49
N SER A 233 -8.34 0.00 -4.19
CA SER A 233 -7.28 -0.77 -4.85
C SER A 233 -7.63 -2.26 -5.00
N ASN A 234 -8.27 -2.87 -4.00
CA ASN A 234 -9.14 -4.02 -4.26
C ASN A 234 -10.14 -4.37 -3.15
N GLY A 235 -10.21 -3.62 -2.05
CA GLY A 235 -11.24 -3.84 -1.03
C GLY A 235 -12.66 -3.79 -1.62
N SER A 236 -12.86 -2.96 -2.64
CA SER A 236 -14.07 -2.90 -3.45
C SER A 236 -14.35 -4.20 -4.21
N GLY A 237 -13.35 -4.79 -4.89
CA GLY A 237 -13.50 -6.08 -5.57
C GLY A 237 -13.83 -7.23 -4.61
N VAL A 238 -13.19 -7.25 -3.43
CA VAL A 238 -13.50 -8.21 -2.36
C VAL A 238 -14.94 -8.05 -1.86
N ALA A 239 -15.38 -6.82 -1.65
CA ALA A 239 -16.76 -6.53 -1.21
C ALA A 239 -17.78 -7.03 -2.24
N ILE A 240 -17.54 -6.80 -3.53
CA ILE A 240 -18.39 -7.31 -4.61
C ILE A 240 -18.40 -8.84 -4.61
N LEU A 241 -17.24 -9.49 -4.51
CA LEU A 241 -17.14 -10.96 -4.52
C LEU A 241 -17.94 -11.58 -3.37
N LEU A 242 -17.82 -11.04 -2.16
CA LEU A 242 -18.57 -11.51 -0.98
C LEU A 242 -20.07 -11.27 -1.13
N GLU A 243 -20.47 -10.14 -1.72
CA GLU A 243 -21.87 -9.83 -1.97
C GLU A 243 -22.47 -10.76 -3.05
N LEU A 244 -21.73 -11.04 -4.12
CA LEU A 244 -22.11 -12.05 -5.11
C LEU A 244 -22.24 -13.43 -4.46
N ALA A 245 -21.29 -13.83 -3.61
CA ALA A 245 -21.37 -15.09 -2.87
C ALA A 245 -22.64 -15.16 -2.00
N ARG A 246 -22.99 -14.07 -1.33
CA ARG A 246 -24.22 -13.97 -0.53
C ARG A 246 -25.48 -14.09 -1.39
N LEU A 247 -25.55 -13.39 -2.52
CA LEU A 247 -26.70 -13.42 -3.44
C LEU A 247 -26.89 -14.81 -4.06
N PHE A 248 -25.83 -15.39 -4.60
CA PHE A 248 -25.88 -16.73 -5.21
C PHE A 248 -26.11 -17.82 -4.17
N SER A 249 -25.58 -17.70 -2.94
CA SER A 249 -25.88 -18.65 -1.86
C SER A 249 -27.37 -18.71 -1.52
N ARG A 250 -28.04 -17.55 -1.48
CA ARG A 250 -29.50 -17.50 -1.30
C ARG A 250 -30.24 -18.12 -2.48
N LEU A 251 -29.77 -17.90 -3.70
CA LEU A 251 -30.37 -18.47 -4.90
C LEU A 251 -30.17 -19.99 -4.98
N TYR A 252 -29.03 -20.50 -4.58
CA TYR A 252 -28.72 -21.94 -4.54
C TYR A 252 -29.32 -22.66 -3.30
N SER A 253 -30.05 -21.95 -2.43
CA SER A 253 -30.68 -22.57 -1.25
C SER A 253 -31.80 -23.56 -1.62
N TYR A 254 -32.41 -23.43 -2.80
CA TYR A 254 -33.44 -24.36 -3.28
C TYR A 254 -32.93 -25.19 -4.46
N LYS A 255 -33.11 -26.51 -4.41
CA LYS A 255 -32.68 -27.42 -5.50
C LYS A 255 -33.22 -27.03 -6.89
N ARG A 256 -34.41 -26.43 -6.95
CA ARG A 256 -35.04 -25.99 -8.22
C ARG A 256 -34.33 -24.80 -8.87
N THR A 257 -33.65 -23.99 -8.09
CA THR A 257 -32.92 -22.80 -8.55
C THR A 257 -31.43 -23.06 -8.70
N HIS A 258 -30.96 -24.30 -8.52
CA HIS A 258 -29.60 -24.65 -8.89
C HIS A 258 -29.41 -24.47 -10.39
N ALA A 259 -28.35 -23.76 -10.77
CA ALA A 259 -28.07 -23.51 -12.17
C ALA A 259 -27.34 -24.67 -12.85
N GLY A 260 -27.19 -24.57 -14.17
CA GLY A 260 -26.35 -25.45 -15.00
C GLY A 260 -24.85 -25.18 -14.89
N TYR A 261 -24.41 -24.40 -13.90
CA TYR A 261 -23.01 -24.05 -13.66
C TYR A 261 -22.64 -24.24 -12.19
N ASN A 262 -21.39 -24.65 -11.96
CA ASN A 262 -20.73 -24.58 -10.66
C ASN A 262 -20.15 -23.17 -10.47
N LEU A 263 -20.25 -22.61 -9.26
CA LEU A 263 -19.66 -21.32 -8.93
C LEU A 263 -18.54 -21.52 -7.91
N LEU A 264 -17.36 -21.00 -8.21
CA LEU A 264 -16.21 -21.01 -7.32
C LEU A 264 -15.83 -19.56 -7.00
N PHE A 265 -15.79 -19.23 -5.73
CA PHE A 265 -15.39 -17.92 -5.21
C PHE A 265 -14.00 -18.06 -4.60
N PHE A 266 -13.03 -17.33 -5.14
CA PHE A 266 -11.65 -17.40 -4.70
C PHE A 266 -11.14 -16.02 -4.28
N LEU A 267 -10.75 -15.90 -3.01
CA LEU A 267 -10.07 -14.74 -2.48
C LEU A 267 -8.59 -15.05 -2.36
N SER A 268 -7.80 -14.50 -3.28
CA SER A 268 -6.35 -14.74 -3.35
C SER A 268 -5.59 -13.80 -2.42
N GLY A 269 -4.60 -14.36 -1.71
CA GLY A 269 -3.58 -13.57 -1.01
C GLY A 269 -2.33 -13.39 -1.88
N GLY A 270 -1.49 -12.42 -1.55
CA GLY A 270 -0.29 -12.09 -2.33
C GLY A 270 -0.57 -11.59 -3.75
N GLY A 271 -1.74 -11.00 -4.01
CA GLY A 271 -2.13 -10.35 -5.26
C GLY A 271 -1.14 -9.27 -5.70
N LYS A 272 -0.77 -8.39 -4.76
CA LYS A 272 0.16 -7.28 -5.02
C LYS A 272 1.63 -7.72 -5.14
N PHE A 273 1.96 -8.92 -4.67
CA PHE A 273 3.27 -9.54 -4.87
C PHE A 273 3.31 -10.38 -6.14
N ASN A 274 2.78 -9.85 -7.26
CA ASN A 274 2.69 -10.55 -8.54
C ASN A 274 1.76 -11.79 -8.49
N TYR A 275 0.63 -11.71 -7.80
CA TYR A 275 -0.41 -12.75 -7.77
C TYR A 275 0.09 -14.13 -7.33
N GLN A 276 0.89 -14.20 -6.26
CA GLN A 276 1.51 -15.45 -5.81
C GLN A 276 0.51 -16.45 -5.24
N GLY A 277 -0.52 -16.01 -4.52
CA GLY A 277 -1.57 -16.92 -4.04
C GLY A 277 -2.32 -17.56 -5.19
N THR A 278 -2.65 -16.77 -6.22
CA THR A 278 -3.30 -17.28 -7.44
C THR A 278 -2.40 -18.24 -8.21
N LYS A 279 -1.11 -17.95 -8.31
CA LYS A 279 -0.12 -18.86 -8.89
C LYS A 279 -0.08 -20.20 -8.14
N ARG A 280 0.04 -20.16 -6.80
CA ARG A 280 0.09 -21.35 -5.96
C ARG A 280 -1.20 -22.17 -6.05
N TRP A 281 -2.35 -21.50 -6.02
CA TRP A 281 -3.65 -22.15 -6.18
C TRP A 281 -3.80 -22.81 -7.55
N LEU A 282 -3.31 -22.19 -8.62
CA LEU A 282 -3.29 -22.79 -9.96
C LEU A 282 -2.38 -24.03 -10.01
N GLU A 283 -1.22 -23.99 -9.38
CA GLU A 283 -0.33 -25.15 -9.26
C GLU A 283 -1.02 -26.30 -8.51
N ASP A 284 -1.64 -26.01 -7.36
CA ASP A 284 -2.34 -27.02 -6.56
C ASP A 284 -3.53 -27.66 -7.30
N ASN A 285 -4.29 -26.85 -8.04
CA ASN A 285 -5.51 -27.33 -8.71
C ASN A 285 -5.27 -27.91 -10.10
N LEU A 286 -4.19 -27.53 -10.79
CA LEU A 286 -3.91 -27.99 -12.15
C LEU A 286 -2.77 -29.01 -12.22
N ASP A 287 -1.82 -29.02 -11.29
CA ASP A 287 -0.64 -29.90 -11.41
C ASP A 287 -0.83 -31.22 -10.62
N HIS A 288 -1.84 -31.33 -9.76
CA HIS A 288 -2.17 -32.57 -9.04
C HIS A 288 -3.22 -33.41 -9.80
N THR A 289 -2.80 -34.61 -10.24
CA THR A 289 -3.59 -35.53 -11.10
C THR A 289 -4.82 -36.14 -10.44
N ASP A 290 -4.92 -36.10 -9.10
CA ASP A 290 -5.92 -36.87 -8.36
C ASP A 290 -7.17 -36.05 -7.96
N SER A 291 -7.23 -34.74 -8.28
CA SER A 291 -8.36 -33.86 -7.92
C SER A 291 -8.55 -32.62 -8.82
N SER A 292 -8.09 -32.64 -10.08
CA SER A 292 -8.20 -31.47 -10.95
C SER A 292 -9.60 -31.29 -11.56
N LEU A 293 -10.54 -30.81 -10.74
CA LEU A 293 -11.86 -30.37 -11.19
C LEU A 293 -11.80 -29.15 -12.15
N LEU A 294 -10.64 -28.50 -12.24
CA LEU A 294 -10.43 -27.26 -12.97
C LEU A 294 -9.71 -27.43 -14.31
N GLN A 295 -9.10 -28.58 -14.60
CA GLN A 295 -8.33 -28.75 -15.85
C GLN A 295 -9.21 -28.67 -17.11
N ASP A 296 -10.39 -29.30 -17.10
CA ASP A 296 -11.23 -29.42 -18.30
C ASP A 296 -12.63 -28.78 -18.17
N ASN A 297 -13.06 -28.43 -16.95
CA ASN A 297 -14.43 -27.97 -16.70
C ASN A 297 -14.55 -26.47 -16.41
N VAL A 298 -13.52 -25.64 -16.58
CA VAL A 298 -13.65 -24.18 -16.34
C VAL A 298 -14.26 -23.49 -17.56
N ALA A 299 -15.45 -22.91 -17.40
CA ALA A 299 -16.08 -22.11 -18.44
C ALA A 299 -15.36 -20.77 -18.65
N PHE A 300 -15.13 -20.04 -17.56
CA PHE A 300 -14.32 -18.83 -17.53
C PHE A 300 -13.99 -18.41 -16.09
N VAL A 301 -12.99 -17.55 -15.98
CA VAL A 301 -12.57 -16.87 -14.75
C VAL A 301 -12.84 -15.37 -14.90
N LEU A 302 -13.61 -14.79 -13.98
CA LEU A 302 -13.83 -13.36 -13.86
C LEU A 302 -13.08 -12.85 -12.64
N CYS A 303 -12.04 -12.05 -12.87
CA CYS A 303 -11.29 -11.36 -11.83
C CYS A 303 -11.92 -9.97 -11.58
N LEU A 304 -12.18 -9.63 -10.33
CA LEU A 304 -12.70 -8.34 -9.90
C LEU A 304 -11.54 -7.52 -9.31
N ASP A 305 -11.29 -6.33 -9.88
CA ASP A 305 -10.19 -5.46 -9.44
C ASP A 305 -10.63 -4.00 -9.48
N THR A 306 -10.52 -3.28 -8.36
CA THR A 306 -10.77 -1.83 -8.29
C THR A 306 -12.12 -1.40 -8.90
N LEU A 307 -13.22 -1.59 -8.17
CA LEU A 307 -14.60 -1.37 -8.66
C LEU A 307 -15.48 -0.49 -7.74
N GLY A 308 -14.85 0.25 -6.83
CA GLY A 308 -15.51 1.09 -5.84
C GLY A 308 -15.79 2.51 -6.31
N ASN A 309 -15.27 2.92 -7.47
CA ASN A 309 -15.51 4.24 -8.04
C ASN A 309 -15.53 4.19 -9.58
N GLY A 310 -15.59 5.35 -10.23
CA GLY A 310 -15.59 5.53 -11.68
C GLY A 310 -16.96 5.42 -12.33
N ASP A 311 -17.14 6.08 -13.47
CA ASP A 311 -18.32 5.94 -14.34
C ASP A 311 -18.01 5.17 -15.63
N ASP A 312 -16.78 4.66 -15.71
CA ASP A 312 -16.31 3.80 -16.79
C ASP A 312 -15.94 2.42 -16.20
N ILE A 313 -16.31 1.36 -16.89
CA ILE A 313 -15.91 -0.02 -16.58
C ILE A 313 -15.16 -0.58 -17.79
N TYR A 314 -13.99 -1.14 -17.52
CA TYR A 314 -13.11 -1.74 -18.49
C TYR A 314 -13.05 -3.25 -18.27
N LEU A 315 -13.25 -4.01 -19.35
CA LEU A 315 -12.98 -5.44 -19.39
C LEU A 315 -11.59 -5.68 -19.99
N HIS A 316 -10.64 -6.04 -19.13
CA HIS A 316 -9.26 -6.34 -19.51
C HIS A 316 -9.13 -7.79 -19.94
N VAL A 317 -8.67 -7.99 -21.17
CA VAL A 317 -8.52 -9.32 -21.76
C VAL A 317 -7.11 -9.53 -22.33
N SER A 318 -6.57 -10.73 -22.09
CA SER A 318 -5.30 -11.17 -22.70
C SER A 318 -5.45 -11.67 -24.14
N LYS A 319 -6.62 -12.23 -24.44
CA LYS A 319 -7.03 -12.73 -25.75
C LYS A 319 -8.48 -12.34 -25.95
N PRO A 320 -8.85 -11.73 -27.09
CA PRO A 320 -10.25 -11.41 -27.36
C PRO A 320 -11.11 -12.69 -27.31
N PRO A 321 -12.28 -12.64 -26.67
CA PRO A 321 -13.15 -13.81 -26.54
C PRO A 321 -13.64 -14.25 -27.93
N LYS A 322 -13.63 -15.56 -28.19
CA LYS A 322 -14.10 -16.12 -29.46
C LYS A 322 -15.62 -16.14 -29.49
N GLU A 323 -16.21 -15.89 -30.65
CA GLU A 323 -17.66 -16.01 -30.84
C GLU A 323 -18.14 -17.42 -30.49
N GLY A 324 -19.20 -17.50 -29.68
CA GLY A 324 -19.75 -18.77 -29.16
C GLY A 324 -19.08 -19.30 -27.89
N SER A 325 -18.01 -18.66 -27.40
CA SER A 325 -17.44 -19.00 -26.09
C SER A 325 -18.25 -18.40 -24.92
N PRO A 326 -18.24 -19.04 -23.73
CA PRO A 326 -18.89 -18.48 -22.54
C PRO A 326 -18.42 -17.06 -22.18
N GLN A 327 -17.15 -16.74 -22.44
CA GLN A 327 -16.61 -15.39 -22.23
C GLN A 327 -17.27 -14.36 -23.15
N HIS A 328 -17.53 -14.72 -24.41
CA HIS A 328 -18.19 -13.84 -25.37
C HIS A 328 -19.65 -13.63 -25.01
N THR A 329 -20.32 -14.66 -24.50
CA THR A 329 -21.68 -14.53 -23.97
C THR A 329 -21.71 -13.55 -22.80
N LEU A 330 -20.77 -13.66 -21.84
CA LEU A 330 -20.69 -12.70 -20.74
C LEU A 330 -20.45 -11.27 -21.25
N LEU A 331 -19.53 -11.08 -22.20
CA LEU A 331 -19.26 -9.76 -22.79
C LEU A 331 -20.54 -9.14 -23.38
N LYS A 332 -21.29 -9.91 -24.17
CA LYS A 332 -22.54 -9.43 -24.78
C LYS A 332 -23.63 -9.12 -23.76
N GLU A 333 -23.80 -9.98 -22.75
CA GLU A 333 -24.77 -9.73 -21.68
C GLU A 333 -24.38 -8.50 -20.86
N LEU A 334 -23.08 -8.29 -20.62
CA LEU A 334 -22.59 -7.11 -19.92
C LEU A 334 -22.90 -5.83 -20.70
N GLU A 335 -22.61 -5.81 -22.00
CA GLU A 335 -22.95 -4.70 -22.89
C GLU A 335 -24.46 -4.40 -22.87
N THR A 336 -25.29 -5.44 -22.88
CA THR A 336 -26.76 -5.33 -22.86
C THR A 336 -27.26 -4.76 -21.53
N VAL A 337 -26.80 -5.31 -20.40
CA VAL A 337 -27.20 -4.87 -19.05
C VAL A 337 -26.80 -3.42 -18.81
N VAL A 338 -25.58 -3.04 -19.23
CA VAL A 338 -25.11 -1.66 -19.11
C VAL A 338 -25.97 -0.72 -19.95
N ALA A 339 -26.24 -1.06 -21.22
CA ALA A 339 -27.05 -0.23 -22.11
C ALA A 339 -28.49 -0.04 -21.62
N ASP A 340 -29.11 -1.09 -21.06
CA ASP A 340 -30.52 -1.07 -20.64
C ASP A 340 -30.73 -0.44 -19.26
N GLN A 341 -29.95 -0.85 -18.25
CA GLN A 341 -30.17 -0.45 -16.86
C GLN A 341 -29.40 0.81 -16.46
N HIS A 342 -28.25 1.05 -17.07
CA HIS A 342 -27.28 2.06 -16.62
C HIS A 342 -26.64 2.81 -17.79
N PRO A 343 -27.41 3.64 -18.53
CA PRO A 343 -26.90 4.38 -19.68
C PRO A 343 -25.78 5.39 -19.33
N ASP A 344 -25.68 5.79 -18.06
CA ASP A 344 -24.63 6.69 -17.57
C ASP A 344 -23.26 5.99 -17.44
N LEU A 345 -23.25 4.65 -17.40
CA LEU A 345 -22.05 3.83 -17.22
C LEU A 345 -21.46 3.50 -18.58
N LYS A 346 -20.22 3.92 -18.85
CA LYS A 346 -19.54 3.56 -20.09
C LYS A 346 -18.83 2.23 -19.92
N PHE A 347 -19.01 1.35 -20.88
CA PHE A 347 -18.33 0.07 -20.92
C PHE A 347 -17.39 0.00 -22.11
N SER A 348 -16.17 -0.51 -21.91
CA SER A 348 -15.24 -0.79 -22.99
C SER A 348 -14.35 -2.00 -22.70
N MET A 349 -13.86 -2.64 -23.76
CA MET A 349 -12.94 -3.77 -23.65
C MET A 349 -11.53 -3.31 -24.00
N VAL A 350 -10.57 -3.60 -23.11
CA VAL A 350 -9.15 -3.31 -23.28
C VAL A 350 -8.40 -4.61 -23.50
N HIS A 351 -7.73 -4.72 -24.65
CA HIS A 351 -6.94 -5.90 -24.97
C HIS A 351 -5.44 -5.61 -24.84
N LYS A 352 -4.77 -6.40 -23.99
CA LYS A 352 -3.31 -6.37 -23.81
C LYS A 352 -2.76 -7.78 -23.94
N LYS A 353 -1.78 -7.99 -24.83
CA LYS A 353 -1.09 -9.28 -24.91
C LYS A 353 -0.17 -9.47 -23.69
N ILE A 354 -0.16 -10.68 -23.14
CA ILE A 354 0.73 -11.06 -22.03
C ILE A 354 2.18 -10.99 -22.52
N ASN A 355 3.00 -10.19 -21.83
CA ASN A 355 4.43 -10.13 -22.07
C ASN A 355 5.15 -11.06 -21.08
N LEU A 356 5.62 -12.22 -21.56
CA LEU A 356 6.33 -13.20 -20.73
C LEU A 356 7.74 -12.74 -20.31
N ALA A 357 8.27 -11.69 -20.94
CA ALA A 357 9.56 -11.11 -20.58
C ALA A 357 9.46 -10.07 -19.45
N ASP A 358 8.25 -9.64 -19.10
CA ASP A 358 8.06 -8.73 -17.97
C ASP A 358 8.08 -9.54 -16.66
N ASP A 359 8.78 -9.02 -15.66
CA ASP A 359 8.89 -9.65 -14.35
C ASP A 359 7.54 -9.58 -13.60
N THR A 360 6.76 -8.52 -13.88
CA THR A 360 5.47 -8.25 -13.24
C THR A 360 4.30 -8.42 -14.19
N LEU A 361 3.23 -9.04 -13.71
CA LEU A 361 1.96 -9.14 -14.45
C LEU A 361 1.10 -7.90 -14.20
N ALA A 362 0.34 -7.50 -15.22
CA ALA A 362 -0.53 -6.32 -15.12
C ALA A 362 -1.80 -6.57 -14.31
N TRP A 363 -2.43 -7.71 -14.58
CA TRP A 363 -3.72 -8.08 -14.04
C TRP A 363 -3.73 -9.55 -13.64
N GLU A 364 -4.61 -9.90 -12.70
CA GLU A 364 -4.68 -11.26 -12.17
C GLU A 364 -5.04 -12.29 -13.25
N HIS A 365 -5.87 -11.92 -14.23
CA HIS A 365 -6.28 -12.81 -15.32
C HIS A 365 -5.10 -13.30 -16.18
N GLU A 366 -3.96 -12.58 -16.20
CA GLU A 366 -2.77 -13.01 -16.95
C GLU A 366 -2.20 -14.32 -16.38
N ARG A 367 -2.28 -14.56 -15.06
CA ARG A 367 -1.87 -15.83 -14.42
C ARG A 367 -2.66 -17.02 -14.98
N PHE A 368 -3.97 -16.86 -15.10
CA PHE A 368 -4.87 -17.86 -15.67
C PHE A 368 -4.63 -18.03 -17.17
N GLY A 369 -4.40 -16.93 -17.90
CA GLY A 369 -4.09 -16.95 -19.33
C GLY A 369 -2.82 -17.72 -19.68
N ILE A 370 -1.78 -17.65 -18.84
CA ILE A 370 -0.54 -18.45 -18.98
C ILE A 370 -0.84 -19.95 -18.88
N ARG A 371 -1.72 -20.35 -17.96
CA ARG A 371 -2.21 -21.74 -17.80
C ARG A 371 -3.29 -22.13 -18.81
N ARG A 372 -3.54 -21.30 -19.83
CA ARG A 372 -4.53 -21.50 -20.91
C ARG A 372 -6.00 -21.52 -20.45
N LEU A 373 -6.28 -21.00 -19.26
CA LEU A 373 -7.65 -20.84 -18.80
C LEU A 373 -8.27 -19.56 -19.40
N PRO A 374 -9.56 -19.59 -19.79
CA PRO A 374 -10.28 -18.42 -20.24
C PRO A 374 -10.50 -17.46 -19.07
N ALA A 375 -9.76 -16.35 -19.01
CA ALA A 375 -9.88 -15.35 -17.94
C ALA A 375 -9.91 -13.90 -18.43
N PHE A 376 -10.54 -13.02 -17.66
CA PHE A 376 -10.55 -11.56 -17.84
C PHE A 376 -10.69 -10.84 -16.51
N THR A 377 -10.26 -9.57 -16.45
CA THR A 377 -10.38 -8.70 -15.28
C THR A 377 -11.35 -7.57 -15.56
N LEU A 378 -12.27 -7.32 -14.64
CA LEU A 378 -13.20 -6.20 -14.70
C LEU A 378 -12.73 -5.14 -13.69
N SER A 379 -12.48 -3.93 -14.18
CA SER A 379 -11.96 -2.81 -13.38
C SER A 379 -12.50 -1.47 -13.87
N HIS A 380 -12.63 -0.48 -12.98
CA HIS A 380 -12.91 0.89 -13.42
C HIS A 380 -11.67 1.64 -13.92
N LEU A 381 -10.48 1.04 -13.80
CA LEU A 381 -9.23 1.61 -14.26
C LEU A 381 -8.93 1.16 -15.70
N GLU A 382 -8.58 2.12 -16.56
CA GLU A 382 -8.17 1.85 -17.94
C GLU A 382 -6.77 1.19 -18.02
N SER A 383 -5.88 1.52 -17.08
CA SER A 383 -4.50 1.03 -17.08
C SER A 383 -4.10 0.43 -15.73
N HIS A 384 -3.42 -0.71 -15.80
CA HIS A 384 -2.85 -1.39 -14.64
C HIS A 384 -1.75 -0.58 -13.93
N ARG A 385 -1.19 0.43 -14.60
CA ARG A 385 -0.16 1.33 -14.05
C ARG A 385 -0.75 2.51 -13.27
N SER A 386 -2.07 2.60 -13.17
CA SER A 386 -2.71 3.67 -12.40
C SER A 386 -2.20 3.66 -10.96
N PRO A 387 -1.74 4.81 -10.44
CA PRO A 387 -1.13 4.87 -9.11
C PRO A 387 -2.15 4.61 -7.98
N ALA A 388 -3.46 4.75 -8.27
CA ALA A 388 -4.53 4.39 -7.36
C ALA A 388 -4.52 2.92 -6.91
N ARG A 389 -3.85 2.02 -7.66
CA ARG A 389 -3.72 0.60 -7.29
C ARG A 389 -2.65 0.33 -6.22
N HIS A 390 -1.79 1.30 -5.91
CA HIS A 390 -0.56 1.06 -5.14
C HIS A 390 -0.22 2.20 -4.18
N SER A 391 -1.23 2.81 -3.54
CA SER A 391 -1.04 3.99 -2.69
C SER A 391 -1.58 3.82 -1.28
N ILE A 392 -0.88 4.41 -0.30
CA ILE A 392 -1.39 4.59 1.07
C ILE A 392 -2.54 5.61 1.15
N MET A 393 -2.74 6.42 0.10
CA MET A 393 -3.82 7.40 0.01
C MET A 393 -5.18 6.75 -0.29
N ASP A 394 -5.19 5.47 -0.65
CA ASP A 394 -6.40 4.72 -0.92
C ASP A 394 -7.15 4.35 0.36
N MET A 395 -7.94 5.33 0.81
CA MET A 395 -8.74 5.30 2.02
C MET A 395 -10.23 5.13 1.71
N ARG A 396 -10.97 4.63 2.71
CA ARG A 396 -12.43 4.39 2.63
C ARG A 396 -13.26 5.54 2.00
N PRO A 397 -12.99 6.84 2.25
CA PRO A 397 -13.75 7.94 1.65
C PRO A 397 -13.68 8.02 0.12
N HIS A 398 -12.68 7.43 -0.53
CA HIS A 398 -12.54 7.42 -1.99
C HIS A 398 -13.49 6.43 -2.67
N VAL A 399 -14.06 5.48 -1.91
CA VAL A 399 -15.04 4.51 -2.40
C VAL A 399 -16.45 5.06 -2.28
N ASP A 400 -17.09 5.28 -3.43
CA ASP A 400 -18.49 5.68 -3.50
C ASP A 400 -19.40 4.46 -3.39
N LEU A 401 -20.16 4.36 -2.30
CA LEU A 401 -21.07 3.26 -2.06
C LEU A 401 -22.18 3.13 -3.10
N THR A 402 -22.61 4.24 -3.70
CA THR A 402 -23.66 4.23 -4.72
C THR A 402 -23.14 3.61 -6.00
N LYS A 403 -21.92 3.96 -6.41
CA LYS A 403 -21.24 3.40 -7.58
C LYS A 403 -20.84 1.94 -7.34
N LEU A 404 -20.31 1.61 -6.16
CA LEU A 404 -20.04 0.23 -5.76
C LEU A 404 -21.31 -0.63 -5.84
N GLY A 405 -22.43 -0.13 -5.31
CA GLY A 405 -23.73 -0.81 -5.37
C GLY A 405 -24.24 -0.99 -6.81
N ARG A 406 -24.13 0.05 -7.65
CA ARG A 406 -24.44 -0.01 -9.09
C ARG A 406 -23.60 -1.08 -9.78
N ASN A 407 -22.29 -1.03 -9.61
CA ASN A 407 -21.33 -1.95 -10.24
C ASN A 407 -21.61 -3.41 -9.78
N THR A 408 -21.92 -3.61 -8.49
CA THR A 408 -22.30 -4.92 -7.96
C THR A 408 -23.55 -5.46 -8.64
N LYS A 409 -24.59 -4.64 -8.79
CA LYS A 409 -25.85 -5.04 -9.45
C LYS A 409 -25.63 -5.40 -10.92
N VAL A 410 -24.88 -4.58 -11.66
CA VAL A 410 -24.52 -4.85 -13.06
C VAL A 410 -23.84 -6.21 -13.18
N ILE A 411 -22.84 -6.49 -12.33
CA ILE A 411 -22.09 -7.76 -12.36
C ILE A 411 -22.99 -8.93 -11.96
N ALA A 412 -23.80 -8.78 -10.91
CA ALA A 412 -24.73 -9.81 -10.45
C ALA A 412 -25.76 -10.18 -11.50
N GLU A 413 -26.38 -9.17 -12.13
CA GLU A 413 -27.38 -9.33 -13.18
C GLU A 413 -26.76 -9.98 -14.43
N THR A 414 -25.60 -9.50 -14.86
CA THR A 414 -24.86 -10.09 -15.99
C THR A 414 -24.52 -11.56 -15.75
N LEU A 415 -24.01 -11.89 -14.56
CA LEU A 415 -23.71 -13.28 -14.20
C LEU A 415 -24.98 -14.13 -14.15
N ALA A 416 -26.06 -13.61 -13.56
CA ALA A 416 -27.32 -14.34 -13.47
C ALA A 416 -27.92 -14.64 -14.85
N ARG A 417 -27.83 -13.70 -15.79
CA ARG A 417 -28.26 -13.90 -17.19
C ARG A 417 -27.47 -15.00 -17.88
N VAL A 418 -26.15 -15.04 -17.71
CA VAL A 418 -25.30 -16.11 -18.26
C VAL A 418 -25.60 -17.46 -17.59
N ILE A 419 -25.71 -17.48 -16.26
CA ILE A 419 -25.87 -18.71 -15.47
C ILE A 419 -27.23 -19.38 -15.71
N TYR A 420 -28.30 -18.58 -15.85
CA TYR A 420 -29.68 -19.08 -16.04
C TYR A 420 -30.19 -18.97 -17.47
N ASN A 421 -29.36 -18.50 -18.41
CA ASN A 421 -29.71 -18.26 -19.80
C ASN A 421 -30.98 -17.39 -19.94
N LEU A 422 -31.01 -16.27 -19.21
CA LEU A 422 -32.14 -15.34 -19.19
C LEU A 422 -31.85 -14.18 -20.14
N THR A 423 -32.30 -14.29 -21.39
CA THR A 423 -32.07 -13.25 -22.41
C THR A 423 -33.02 -12.06 -22.28
N ASP A 424 -34.23 -12.28 -21.72
CA ASP A 424 -35.32 -11.28 -21.69
C ASP A 424 -35.78 -10.87 -20.27
N LYS A 425 -35.15 -11.38 -19.19
CA LYS A 425 -35.63 -11.17 -17.82
C LYS A 425 -34.53 -10.69 -16.89
N PHE A 426 -34.85 -9.66 -16.11
CA PHE A 426 -33.99 -9.14 -15.06
C PHE A 426 -34.29 -9.80 -13.70
N LEU A 427 -33.25 -10.17 -12.96
CA LEU A 427 -33.34 -10.81 -11.65
C LEU A 427 -33.07 -9.85 -10.50
N PHE A 428 -32.21 -8.84 -10.70
CA PHE A 428 -31.69 -7.97 -9.63
C PHE A 428 -31.94 -6.48 -9.85
#